data_AF-A0A9D6YE24-F1
#
_entry.id   AF-A0A9D6YE24-F1
#
_cell.length_a   1.000
_cell.length_b   1.000
_cell.length_c   1.000
_cell.angle_alpha   90.00
_cell.angle_beta   90.00
_cell.angle_gamma   90.00
#
_symmetry.space_group_name_H-M   'P 1'
#
loop_
_entity.id
_entity.type
_entity.pdbx_description
1 polymer ?
#
loop_
_entity_poly.entity_id
_entity_poly.type
_entity_poly.pdbx_seq_one_letter_code
_entity_poly.pdbx_strand_id
1 'polypeptide(L)'
;MPQVSRRWRRGTIVLVVAGGLAVVGGAAGAGLWHVSASPQFCNSCHIMRPYVEAWTVSKHGSVACVQCHYPPGLRDTLRVKFQAVTQVAKWATGTYNSKPFAEVEDASCLRSGCHATSDLERKGELAFRREIRFDHRPHLDSAKTGRQLRCTSCHAQVVVEKHFEVTESTCFICHFKGMKGPRELTPIAGCTGCHETPKSDILVGSVRFNHEVVVRRGVACQSCHLNVVEGQGEAPRERCIGCHNQPEKLARHGETKLIHAAHVTERSVECTRCHTEIRHRLPPLIGIQAARP
;
A
#
# COMPACT_ATOMS: atom_id res chain seq x y z
N MET A 1 66.36 26.19 -18.59
CA MET A 1 64.94 25.93 -18.26
C MET A 1 64.25 25.45 -19.53
N PRO A 2 63.60 24.26 -19.55
CA PRO A 2 63.06 23.72 -20.79
C PRO A 2 61.86 24.57 -21.24
N GLN A 3 61.91 25.04 -22.49
CA GLN A 3 60.85 25.80 -23.14
C GLN A 3 59.65 24.87 -23.35
N VAL A 4 58.72 24.89 -22.39
CA VAL A 4 57.44 24.18 -22.51
C VAL A 4 56.75 24.67 -23.79
N SER A 5 56.61 23.78 -24.78
CA SER A 5 56.10 24.16 -26.09
C SER A 5 54.73 24.83 -25.97
N ARG A 6 54.51 25.90 -26.74
CA ARG A 6 53.24 26.67 -26.75
C ARG A 6 52.01 25.78 -27.00
N ARG A 7 52.23 24.62 -27.65
CA ARG A 7 51.26 23.55 -27.90
C ARG A 7 50.87 22.80 -26.61
N TRP A 8 51.82 22.55 -25.71
CA TRP A 8 51.59 21.93 -24.40
C TRP A 8 50.78 22.85 -23.48
N ARG A 9 51.15 24.15 -23.39
CA ARG A 9 50.38 25.16 -22.63
C ARG A 9 48.93 25.30 -23.13
N ARG A 10 48.71 25.29 -24.45
CA ARG A 10 47.35 25.33 -25.03
C ARG A 10 46.56 24.06 -24.74
N GLY A 11 47.20 22.89 -24.81
CA GLY A 11 46.58 21.61 -24.44
C GLY A 11 46.17 21.57 -22.97
N THR A 12 47.02 22.04 -22.05
CA THR A 12 46.70 22.12 -20.62
C THR A 12 45.54 23.08 -20.35
N ILE A 13 45.50 24.25 -20.99
CA ILE A 13 44.38 25.20 -20.83
C ILE A 13 43.06 24.58 -21.32
N VAL A 14 43.07 23.93 -22.48
CA VAL A 14 41.86 23.25 -23.00
C VAL A 14 41.39 22.15 -22.05
N LEU A 15 42.31 21.34 -21.50
CA LEU A 15 41.97 20.31 -20.53
C LEU A 15 41.43 20.87 -19.21
N VAL A 16 41.99 21.98 -18.71
CA VAL A 16 41.51 22.66 -17.50
C VAL A 16 40.13 23.26 -17.72
N VAL A 17 39.89 23.90 -18.86
CA VAL A 17 38.57 24.45 -19.20
C VAL A 17 37.54 23.35 -19.40
N ALA A 18 37.89 22.28 -20.12
CA ALA A 18 37.00 21.12 -20.31
C ALA A 18 36.70 20.42 -18.98
N GLY A 19 37.70 20.24 -18.12
CA GLY A 19 37.54 19.71 -16.76
C GLY A 19 36.65 20.61 -15.89
N GLY A 20 36.85 21.92 -15.93
CA GLY A 20 36.02 22.90 -15.24
C GLY A 20 34.57 22.86 -15.71
N LEU A 21 34.32 22.81 -17.02
CA LEU A 21 32.98 22.67 -17.59
C LEU A 21 32.32 21.35 -17.23
N ALA A 22 33.08 20.24 -17.20
CA ALA A 22 32.56 18.94 -16.78
C ALA A 22 32.16 18.96 -15.30
N VAL A 23 32.96 19.58 -14.43
CA VAL A 23 32.64 19.72 -13.00
C VAL A 23 31.42 20.61 -12.78
N VAL A 24 31.37 21.78 -13.43
CA VAL A 24 30.22 22.70 -13.33
C VAL A 24 28.95 22.05 -13.88
N GLY A 25 29.04 21.40 -15.05
CA GLY A 25 27.93 20.67 -15.66
C GLY A 25 27.46 19.51 -14.78
N GLY A 26 28.38 18.75 -14.19
CA GLY A 26 28.07 17.68 -13.25
C GLY A 26 27.37 18.18 -11.99
N ALA A 27 27.87 19.28 -11.39
CA ALA A 27 27.28 19.90 -10.21
C ALA A 27 25.88 20.46 -10.49
N ALA A 28 25.70 21.15 -11.63
CA ALA A 28 24.40 21.65 -12.06
C ALA A 28 23.41 20.51 -12.32
N GLY A 29 23.85 19.43 -12.96
CA GLY A 29 23.04 18.22 -13.19
C GLY A 29 22.61 17.55 -11.89
N ALA A 30 23.51 17.40 -10.93
CA ALA A 30 23.19 16.88 -9.60
C ALA A 30 22.20 17.78 -8.84
N GLY A 31 22.39 19.11 -8.91
CA GLY A 31 21.46 20.08 -8.32
C GLY A 31 20.04 19.93 -8.89
N LEU A 32 19.89 19.90 -10.21
CA LEU A 32 18.61 19.72 -10.88
C LEU A 32 17.97 18.36 -10.54
N TRP A 33 18.81 17.32 -10.42
CA TRP A 33 18.37 16.00 -10.01
C TRP A 33 17.74 16.01 -8.61
N HIS A 34 18.37 16.66 -7.64
CA HIS A 34 17.88 16.76 -6.27
C HIS A 34 16.62 17.64 -6.17
N VAL A 35 16.59 18.77 -6.87
CA VAL A 35 15.41 19.65 -6.89
C VAL A 35 14.20 18.93 -7.48
N SER A 36 14.35 18.28 -8.64
CA SER A 36 13.26 17.54 -9.30
C SER A 36 12.77 16.31 -8.53
N ALA A 37 13.51 15.90 -7.50
CA ALA A 37 13.18 14.77 -6.62
C ALA A 37 12.63 15.21 -5.25
N SER A 38 12.50 16.52 -5.02
CA SER A 38 12.07 17.06 -3.73
C SER A 38 10.54 17.10 -3.58
N PRO A 39 10.00 16.91 -2.36
CA PRO A 39 8.57 17.10 -2.10
C PRO A 39 8.06 18.49 -2.50
N GLN A 40 8.89 19.54 -2.37
CA GLN A 40 8.56 20.91 -2.77
C GLN A 40 8.32 21.04 -4.28
N PHE A 41 9.13 20.37 -5.10
CA PHE A 41 8.91 20.30 -6.54
C PHE A 41 7.64 19.53 -6.86
N CYS A 42 7.36 18.42 -6.19
CA CYS A 42 6.10 17.72 -6.37
C CYS A 42 4.89 18.61 -6.01
N ASN A 43 5.00 19.40 -4.93
CA ASN A 43 3.96 20.32 -4.48
C ASN A 43 3.72 21.52 -5.43
N SER A 44 4.64 21.81 -6.35
CA SER A 44 4.40 22.86 -7.36
C SER A 44 3.33 22.44 -8.38
N CYS A 45 3.09 21.14 -8.54
CA CYS A 45 1.97 20.62 -9.31
C CYS A 45 0.69 20.62 -8.46
N HIS A 46 -0.33 21.38 -8.87
CA HIS A 46 -1.59 21.49 -8.13
C HIS A 46 -2.28 20.12 -7.85
N ILE A 47 -2.14 19.15 -8.75
CA ILE A 47 -2.70 17.79 -8.61
C ILE A 47 -2.05 16.99 -7.48
N MET A 48 -0.81 17.34 -7.11
CA MET A 48 -0.06 16.65 -6.07
C MET A 48 -0.32 17.20 -4.67
N ARG A 49 -0.85 18.42 -4.54
CA ARG A 49 -1.11 19.08 -3.24
C ARG A 49 -1.80 18.19 -2.21
N PRO A 50 -2.96 17.54 -2.49
CA PRO A 50 -3.61 16.68 -1.48
C PRO A 50 -2.73 15.49 -1.07
N TYR A 51 -1.89 14.97 -1.98
CA TYR A 51 -0.97 13.88 -1.67
C TYR A 51 0.21 14.34 -0.79
N VAL A 52 0.72 15.56 -1.04
CA VAL A 52 1.77 16.17 -0.21
C VAL A 52 1.23 16.47 1.18
N GLU A 53 0.02 17.04 1.29
CA GLU A 53 -0.65 17.30 2.58
C GLU A 53 -0.90 16.00 3.36
N ALA A 54 -1.38 14.95 2.71
CA ALA A 54 -1.56 13.65 3.33
C ALA A 54 -0.23 12.98 3.73
N TRP A 55 0.84 13.23 2.97
CA TRP A 55 2.19 12.74 3.25
C TRP A 55 2.82 13.40 4.47
N THR A 56 2.71 14.73 4.63
CA THR A 56 3.35 15.46 5.73
C THR A 56 2.88 15.01 7.11
N VAL A 57 1.62 14.57 7.24
CA VAL A 57 1.03 14.06 8.48
C VAL A 57 1.14 12.55 8.65
N SER A 58 1.66 11.84 7.63
CA SER A 58 1.85 10.39 7.67
C SER A 58 3.06 9.99 8.53
N LYS A 59 3.18 8.70 8.85
CA LYS A 59 4.37 8.15 9.50
C LYS A 59 5.64 8.26 8.65
N HIS A 60 5.50 8.51 7.35
CA HIS A 60 6.60 8.67 6.40
C HIS A 60 6.77 10.14 5.95
N GLY A 61 6.19 11.12 6.64
CA GLY A 61 6.24 12.54 6.26
C GLY A 61 7.63 13.18 6.26
N SER A 62 8.67 12.46 6.71
CA SER A 62 10.09 12.86 6.61
C SER A 62 10.87 12.12 5.51
N VAL A 63 10.25 11.16 4.83
CA VAL A 63 10.83 10.35 3.76
C VAL A 63 10.48 10.99 2.43
N ALA A 64 11.49 11.35 1.62
CA ALA A 64 11.25 12.02 0.35
C ALA A 64 10.39 11.14 -0.60
N CYS A 65 9.47 11.74 -1.35
CA CYS A 65 8.51 11.01 -2.20
C CYS A 65 9.20 10.01 -3.14
N VAL A 66 10.33 10.41 -3.75
CA VAL A 66 11.11 9.55 -4.66
C VAL A 66 11.71 8.33 -3.97
N GLN A 67 11.86 8.32 -2.64
CA GLN A 67 12.40 7.15 -1.96
C GLN A 67 11.46 5.96 -2.03
N CYS A 68 10.15 6.20 -2.14
CA CYS A 68 9.15 5.16 -2.36
C CYS A 68 8.81 5.02 -3.85
N HIS A 69 8.63 6.13 -4.56
CA HIS A 69 8.16 6.10 -5.95
C HIS A 69 9.24 5.74 -6.98
N TYR A 70 10.54 5.86 -6.64
CA TYR A 70 11.64 5.52 -7.56
C TYR A 70 12.36 4.27 -7.03
N PRO A 71 12.16 3.10 -7.66
CA PRO A 71 12.76 1.85 -7.22
C PRO A 71 14.29 1.93 -7.21
N PRO A 72 14.96 1.22 -6.30
CA PRO A 72 16.42 1.23 -6.23
C PRO A 72 17.01 0.64 -7.52
N GLY A 73 18.10 1.25 -8.00
CA GLY A 73 18.75 0.85 -9.25
C GLY A 73 18.75 1.98 -10.26
N LEU A 74 19.91 2.21 -10.88
CA LEU A 74 20.10 3.34 -11.79
C LEU A 74 19.16 3.26 -13.01
N ARG A 75 18.99 2.07 -13.60
CA ARG A 75 18.16 1.86 -14.78
C ARG A 75 16.69 2.19 -14.51
N ASP A 76 16.14 1.66 -13.42
CA ASP A 76 14.73 1.84 -13.08
C ASP A 76 14.44 3.28 -12.63
N THR A 77 15.36 3.88 -11.87
CA THR A 77 15.28 5.31 -11.52
C THR A 77 15.29 6.19 -12.79
N LEU A 78 16.18 5.93 -13.76
CA LEU A 78 16.21 6.68 -15.02
C LEU A 78 14.93 6.49 -15.83
N ARG A 79 14.38 5.27 -15.86
CA ARG A 79 13.10 4.98 -16.52
C ARG A 79 11.96 5.79 -15.91
N VAL A 80 11.82 5.80 -14.58
CA VAL A 80 10.77 6.56 -13.90
C VAL A 80 10.96 8.07 -14.09
N LYS A 81 12.21 8.58 -14.11
CA LYS A 81 12.46 9.98 -14.44
C LYS A 81 12.08 10.34 -15.87
N PHE A 82 12.34 9.47 -16.84
CA PHE A 82 11.88 9.68 -18.20
C PHE A 82 10.35 9.68 -18.27
N GLN A 83 9.68 8.79 -17.54
CA GLN A 83 8.22 8.82 -17.40
C GLN A 83 7.72 10.11 -16.72
N ALA A 84 8.44 10.67 -15.74
CA ALA A 84 8.08 11.92 -15.09
C ALA A 84 8.08 13.10 -16.09
N VAL A 85 8.97 13.12 -17.09
CA VAL A 85 8.94 14.12 -18.18
C VAL A 85 7.61 14.07 -18.92
N THR A 86 7.06 12.87 -19.16
CA THR A 86 5.74 12.73 -19.80
C THR A 86 4.61 13.26 -18.93
N GLN A 87 4.74 13.18 -17.60
CA GLN A 87 3.75 13.74 -16.68
C GLN A 87 3.80 15.27 -16.67
N VAL A 88 5.00 15.86 -16.74
CA VAL A 88 5.17 17.32 -16.91
C VAL A 88 4.57 17.77 -18.23
N ALA A 89 4.79 17.04 -19.32
CA ALA A 89 4.18 17.34 -20.61
C ALA A 89 2.65 17.28 -20.53
N LYS A 90 2.06 16.22 -19.94
CA LYS A 90 0.61 16.08 -19.74
C LYS A 90 0.03 17.20 -18.88
N TRP A 91 0.76 17.64 -17.86
CA TRP A 91 0.37 18.77 -17.03
C TRP A 91 0.35 20.07 -17.86
N ALA A 92 1.41 20.32 -18.63
CA ALA A 92 1.52 21.51 -19.47
C ALA A 92 0.47 21.57 -20.59
N THR A 93 0.10 20.42 -21.17
CA THR A 93 -0.94 20.31 -22.21
C THR A 93 -2.35 20.17 -21.65
N GLY A 94 -2.51 20.06 -20.33
CA GLY A 94 -3.82 19.82 -19.69
C GLY A 94 -4.41 18.43 -19.94
N THR A 95 -3.64 17.47 -20.47
CA THR A 95 -4.11 16.12 -20.80
C THR A 95 -3.81 15.08 -19.71
N TYR A 96 -3.80 15.52 -18.45
CA TYR A 96 -3.54 14.66 -17.29
C TYR A 96 -4.84 14.07 -16.74
N ASN A 97 -4.75 12.95 -16.02
CA ASN A 97 -5.88 12.34 -15.32
C ASN A 97 -6.01 12.96 -13.92
N SER A 98 -7.23 13.23 -13.46
CA SER A 98 -7.52 13.77 -12.13
C SER A 98 -7.19 12.79 -10.98
N LYS A 99 -7.00 11.51 -11.29
CA LYS A 99 -6.61 10.44 -10.36
C LYS A 99 -5.25 9.86 -10.75
N PRO A 100 -4.13 10.52 -10.41
CA PRO A 100 -2.81 9.96 -10.67
C PRO A 100 -2.65 8.64 -9.91
N PHE A 101 -2.14 7.63 -10.61
CA PHE A 101 -1.79 6.34 -10.01
C PHE A 101 -0.28 6.18 -10.11
N ALA A 102 0.34 5.81 -9.01
CA ALA A 102 1.76 5.53 -8.96
C ALA A 102 1.96 4.13 -8.37
N GLU A 103 2.63 3.28 -9.15
CA GLU A 103 3.03 1.97 -8.68
C GLU A 103 4.25 2.12 -7.77
N VAL A 104 4.22 1.46 -6.61
CA VAL A 104 5.35 1.39 -5.68
C VAL A 104 5.74 -0.07 -5.55
N GLU A 105 7.01 -0.34 -5.83
CA GLU A 105 7.59 -1.68 -5.75
C GLU A 105 8.09 -1.98 -4.33
N ASP A 106 8.01 -3.25 -3.92
CA ASP A 106 8.52 -3.69 -2.61
C ASP A 106 10.01 -3.38 -2.43
N ALA A 107 10.78 -3.36 -3.52
CA ALA A 107 12.19 -2.97 -3.50
C ALA A 107 12.41 -1.54 -2.97
N SER A 108 11.45 -0.63 -3.17
CA SER A 108 11.50 0.71 -2.58
C SER A 108 11.32 0.66 -1.07
N CYS A 109 10.43 -0.20 -0.57
CA CYS A 109 10.21 -0.40 0.87
C CYS A 109 11.39 -1.12 1.53
N LEU A 110 12.00 -2.08 0.82
CA LEU A 110 13.06 -2.96 1.31
C LEU A 110 14.48 -2.43 1.04
N ARG A 111 14.60 -1.19 0.58
CA ARG A 111 15.91 -0.59 0.31
C ARG A 111 16.69 -0.34 1.59
N SER A 112 18.01 -0.21 1.44
CA SER A 112 18.91 0.12 2.53
C SER A 112 18.45 1.36 3.29
N GLY A 113 18.34 1.24 4.62
CA GLY A 113 17.88 2.31 5.51
C GLY A 113 16.37 2.40 5.71
N CYS A 114 15.58 1.52 5.08
CA CYS A 114 14.12 1.45 5.25
C CYS A 114 13.70 0.19 6.02
N HIS A 115 13.01 -0.77 5.38
CA HIS A 115 12.56 -2.00 6.02
C HIS A 115 13.43 -3.20 5.63
N ALA A 116 13.64 -4.13 6.55
CA ALA A 116 14.21 -5.44 6.26
C ALA A 116 13.18 -6.52 6.58
N THR A 117 12.98 -7.48 5.68
CA THR A 117 12.03 -8.59 5.87
C THR A 117 12.31 -9.34 7.18
N SER A 118 13.58 -9.61 7.48
CA SER A 118 14.01 -10.26 8.73
C SER A 118 13.57 -9.52 9.98
N ASP A 119 13.49 -8.19 9.93
CA ASP A 119 13.06 -7.37 11.07
C ASP A 119 11.55 -7.39 11.24
N LEU A 120 10.81 -7.40 10.12
CA LEU A 120 9.36 -7.54 10.12
C LEU A 120 8.93 -8.90 10.66
N GLU A 121 9.61 -9.96 10.26
CA GLU A 121 9.34 -11.33 10.74
C GLU A 121 9.72 -11.52 12.20
N ARG A 122 10.84 -10.93 12.65
CA ARG A 122 11.30 -11.01 14.04
C ARG A 122 10.40 -10.24 15.02
N LYS A 123 9.78 -9.15 14.58
CA LYS A 123 8.82 -8.39 15.41
C LYS A 123 7.60 -9.22 15.84
N GLY A 124 7.26 -10.26 15.08
CA GLY A 124 6.14 -11.14 15.39
C GLY A 124 4.80 -10.40 15.41
N GLU A 125 4.00 -10.64 16.44
CA GLU A 125 2.67 -10.07 16.58
C GLU A 125 2.72 -8.57 16.95
N LEU A 126 2.00 -7.77 16.19
CA LEU A 126 1.84 -6.32 16.34
C LEU A 126 0.37 -5.99 16.62
N ALA A 127 0.14 -4.96 17.44
CA ALA A 127 -1.19 -4.41 17.64
C ALA A 127 -1.53 -3.38 16.53
N PHE A 128 -2.54 -3.69 15.74
CA PHE A 128 -3.22 -2.80 14.81
C PHE A 128 -4.53 -2.31 15.44
N ARG A 129 -4.77 -0.98 15.45
CA ARG A 129 -5.97 -0.34 16.03
C ARG A 129 -6.42 -0.87 17.41
N ARG A 130 -5.47 -0.95 18.35
CA ARG A 130 -5.59 -1.39 19.78
C ARG A 130 -6.05 -2.84 19.99
N GLU A 131 -6.93 -3.39 19.16
CA GLU A 131 -7.58 -4.69 19.40
C GLU A 131 -7.20 -5.76 18.39
N ILE A 132 -6.70 -5.38 17.21
CA ILE A 132 -6.36 -6.33 16.14
C ILE A 132 -4.89 -6.73 16.25
N ARG A 133 -4.62 -8.03 16.26
CA ARG A 133 -3.31 -8.66 16.21
C ARG A 133 -2.94 -8.92 14.77
N PHE A 134 -1.70 -8.60 14.42
CA PHE A 134 -1.20 -8.75 13.07
C PHE A 134 0.23 -9.28 13.06
N ASP A 135 0.53 -10.20 12.17
CA ASP A 135 1.86 -10.76 11.97
C ASP A 135 2.21 -10.74 10.48
N HIS A 136 3.38 -10.23 10.12
CA HIS A 136 3.84 -10.18 8.74
C HIS A 136 4.20 -11.56 8.19
N ARG A 137 4.68 -12.50 9.01
CA ARG A 137 5.16 -13.83 8.58
C ARG A 137 4.17 -14.60 7.71
N PRO A 138 2.89 -14.78 8.12
CA PRO A 138 1.92 -15.48 7.27
C PRO A 138 1.52 -14.71 6.00
N HIS A 139 1.76 -13.39 5.94
CA HIS A 139 1.36 -12.53 4.82
C HIS A 139 2.47 -12.32 3.79
N LEU A 140 3.73 -12.53 4.17
CA LEU A 140 4.88 -12.49 3.26
C LEU A 140 5.12 -13.83 2.55
N ASP A 141 4.61 -14.92 3.13
CA ASP A 141 4.69 -16.27 2.56
C ASP A 141 3.52 -16.54 1.60
N SER A 142 3.82 -16.50 0.30
CA SER A 142 2.83 -16.75 -0.76
C SER A 142 2.20 -18.14 -0.72
N ALA A 143 2.86 -19.14 -0.11
CA ALA A 143 2.31 -20.47 0.07
C ALA A 143 1.17 -20.47 1.09
N LYS A 144 1.24 -19.59 2.10
CA LYS A 144 0.20 -19.46 3.15
C LYS A 144 -0.99 -18.62 2.71
N THR A 145 -0.75 -17.56 1.93
CA THR A 145 -1.81 -16.69 1.41
C THR A 145 -2.47 -17.23 0.14
N GLY A 146 -1.84 -18.21 -0.51
CA GLY A 146 -2.24 -18.73 -1.82
C GLY A 146 -2.05 -17.75 -2.97
N ARG A 147 -1.38 -16.61 -2.73
CA ARG A 147 -1.07 -15.55 -3.71
C ARG A 147 0.06 -14.64 -3.20
N GLN A 148 0.94 -14.19 -4.08
CA GLN A 148 2.00 -13.25 -3.69
C GLN A 148 1.41 -11.87 -3.37
N LEU A 149 1.50 -11.45 -2.11
CA LEU A 149 1.16 -10.10 -1.68
C LEU A 149 2.38 -9.19 -1.82
N ARG A 150 2.11 -7.88 -1.94
CA ARG A 150 3.10 -6.80 -1.91
C ARG A 150 2.97 -6.00 -0.63
N CYS A 151 3.97 -5.19 -0.27
CA CYS A 151 3.86 -4.24 0.82
C CYS A 151 2.64 -3.32 0.63
N THR A 152 2.41 -2.90 -0.61
CA THR A 152 1.28 -2.04 -1.00
C THR A 152 -0.06 -2.76 -1.11
N SER A 153 -0.11 -4.09 -0.90
CA SER A 153 -1.40 -4.78 -0.74
C SER A 153 -2.12 -4.33 0.53
N CYS A 154 -1.36 -3.97 1.57
CA CYS A 154 -1.89 -3.46 2.84
C CYS A 154 -1.53 -1.99 3.06
N HIS A 155 -0.28 -1.58 2.79
CA HIS A 155 0.16 -0.20 2.92
C HIS A 155 -0.17 0.58 1.64
N ALA A 156 -1.43 0.99 1.49
CA ALA A 156 -1.92 1.67 0.29
C ALA A 156 -2.56 3.02 0.62
N GLN A 157 -2.75 3.85 -0.40
CA GLN A 157 -3.58 5.04 -0.27
C GLN A 157 -5.04 4.68 -0.57
N VAL A 158 -5.77 4.27 0.47
CA VAL A 158 -7.19 3.89 0.34
C VAL A 158 -8.13 5.09 0.42
N VAL A 159 -7.69 6.17 1.08
CA VAL A 159 -8.44 7.43 1.21
C VAL A 159 -7.56 8.62 0.83
N VAL A 160 -8.18 9.69 0.32
CA VAL A 160 -7.45 10.85 -0.22
C VAL A 160 -6.58 11.51 0.86
N GLU A 161 -7.08 11.60 2.09
CA GLU A 161 -6.48 12.32 3.21
C GLU A 161 -5.26 11.62 3.83
N LYS A 162 -5.02 10.35 3.50
CA LYS A 162 -3.99 9.53 4.15
C LYS A 162 -3.06 8.92 3.13
N HIS A 163 -1.81 9.36 3.14
CA HIS A 163 -0.79 8.86 2.24
C HIS A 163 -0.15 7.63 2.87
N PHE A 164 -0.47 6.44 2.33
CA PHE A 164 -0.06 5.12 2.83
C PHE A 164 -0.57 4.81 4.25
N GLU A 165 -1.72 4.13 4.34
CA GLU A 165 -2.26 3.59 5.58
C GLU A 165 -2.80 2.17 5.37
N VAL A 166 -2.73 1.36 6.42
CA VAL A 166 -3.39 0.06 6.47
C VAL A 166 -4.84 0.25 6.93
N THR A 167 -5.79 -0.22 6.14
CA THR A 167 -7.22 -0.21 6.48
C THR A 167 -7.73 -1.59 6.82
N GLU A 168 -8.68 -1.66 7.75
CA GLU A 168 -9.34 -2.90 8.18
C GLU A 168 -10.04 -3.62 7.02
N SER A 169 -10.55 -2.85 6.04
CA SER A 169 -11.20 -3.38 4.84
C SER A 169 -10.33 -4.36 4.05
N THR A 170 -9.00 -4.18 4.04
CA THR A 170 -8.07 -5.09 3.37
C THR A 170 -8.05 -6.45 4.07
N CYS A 171 -8.01 -6.44 5.41
CA CYS A 171 -8.10 -7.66 6.22
C CYS A 171 -9.41 -8.39 5.94
N PHE A 172 -10.52 -7.65 5.95
CA PHE A 172 -11.86 -8.22 5.79
C PHE A 172 -12.07 -8.85 4.41
N ILE A 173 -11.61 -8.20 3.33
CA ILE A 173 -11.69 -8.75 1.96
C ILE A 173 -10.99 -10.11 1.89
N CYS A 174 -9.81 -10.25 2.48
CA CYS A 174 -9.08 -11.52 2.41
C CYS A 174 -9.65 -12.57 3.38
N HIS A 175 -9.89 -12.21 4.64
CA HIS A 175 -10.24 -13.17 5.68
C HIS A 175 -11.73 -13.56 5.72
N PHE A 176 -12.62 -12.79 5.08
CA PHE A 176 -14.07 -13.07 5.08
C PHE A 176 -14.69 -13.35 3.71
N LYS A 177 -14.09 -12.93 2.58
CA LYS A 177 -14.67 -13.21 1.25
C LYS A 177 -14.81 -14.72 1.05
N GLY A 178 -16.04 -15.17 0.81
CA GLY A 178 -16.34 -16.59 0.60
C GLY A 178 -16.34 -17.45 1.87
N MET A 179 -16.13 -16.84 3.05
CA MET A 179 -16.07 -17.57 4.33
C MET A 179 -17.40 -17.55 5.10
N LYS A 180 -18.38 -16.77 4.64
CA LYS A 180 -19.74 -16.71 5.20
C LYS A 180 -20.66 -17.66 4.43
N GLY A 181 -20.97 -18.81 5.02
CA GLY A 181 -21.98 -19.74 4.53
C GLY A 181 -23.40 -19.39 5.02
N PRO A 182 -24.41 -20.21 4.66
CA PRO A 182 -25.80 -19.96 5.08
C PRO A 182 -26.05 -20.01 6.59
N ARG A 183 -25.23 -20.78 7.34
CA ARG A 183 -25.40 -21.03 8.78
C ARG A 183 -24.12 -20.86 9.61
N GLU A 184 -22.99 -20.63 8.97
CA GLU A 184 -21.69 -20.63 9.63
C GLU A 184 -20.75 -19.59 8.99
N LEU A 185 -19.89 -19.02 9.83
CA LEU A 185 -18.81 -18.13 9.43
C LEU A 185 -17.49 -18.76 9.88
N THR A 186 -16.62 -19.11 8.93
CA THR A 186 -15.32 -19.76 9.20
C THR A 186 -14.18 -18.92 8.62
N PRO A 187 -13.78 -17.82 9.27
CA PRO A 187 -12.72 -16.94 8.73
C PRO A 187 -11.39 -17.68 8.58
N ILE A 188 -10.54 -17.25 7.64
CA ILE A 188 -9.25 -17.91 7.33
C ILE A 188 -8.37 -18.16 8.57
N ALA A 189 -8.40 -17.25 9.55
CA ALA A 189 -7.63 -17.34 10.80
C ALA A 189 -8.50 -17.65 12.03
N GLY A 190 -9.77 -18.03 11.84
CA GLY A 190 -10.77 -18.09 12.89
C GLY A 190 -11.12 -16.71 13.46
N CYS A 191 -12.04 -16.67 14.43
CA CYS A 191 -12.46 -15.42 15.08
C CYS A 191 -11.33 -14.82 15.94
N THR A 192 -10.54 -15.67 16.59
CA THR A 192 -9.47 -15.25 17.52
C THR A 192 -8.14 -15.01 16.85
N GLY A 193 -8.03 -15.21 15.52
CA GLY A 193 -6.81 -14.91 14.78
C GLY A 193 -6.50 -13.42 14.69
N CYS A 194 -7.54 -12.57 14.77
CA CYS A 194 -7.39 -11.12 14.73
C CYS A 194 -7.55 -10.47 16.10
N HIS A 195 -8.47 -10.91 16.95
CA HIS A 195 -8.68 -10.27 18.25
C HIS A 195 -8.91 -11.31 19.35
N GLU A 196 -8.41 -11.05 20.55
CA GLU A 196 -8.68 -11.91 21.70
C GLU A 196 -10.11 -11.75 22.20
N THR A 197 -10.62 -12.78 22.87
CA THR A 197 -11.85 -12.66 23.65
C THR A 197 -11.62 -11.83 24.90
N PRO A 198 -12.63 -11.07 25.39
CA PRO A 198 -12.54 -10.35 26.66
C PRO A 198 -12.11 -11.27 27.81
N LYS A 199 -11.12 -10.84 28.59
CA LYS A 199 -10.59 -11.60 29.74
C LYS A 199 -11.44 -11.44 31.00
N SER A 200 -12.22 -10.37 31.08
CA SER A 200 -13.11 -10.09 32.19
C SER A 200 -14.53 -10.58 31.90
N ASP A 201 -15.28 -10.86 32.97
CA ASP A 201 -16.72 -11.06 32.87
C ASP A 201 -17.38 -9.83 32.25
N ILE A 202 -18.26 -10.07 31.28
CA ILE A 202 -19.11 -9.03 30.71
C ILE A 202 -20.53 -9.20 31.22
N LEU A 203 -21.23 -8.09 31.44
CA LEU A 203 -22.64 -8.10 31.79
C LEU A 203 -23.46 -7.89 30.51
N VAL A 204 -24.36 -8.82 30.21
CA VAL A 204 -25.34 -8.67 29.12
C VAL A 204 -26.73 -8.82 29.74
N GLY A 205 -27.44 -7.70 29.90
CA GLY A 205 -28.67 -7.64 30.69
C GLY A 205 -28.39 -7.93 32.16
N SER A 206 -29.04 -8.95 32.71
CA SER A 206 -28.82 -9.43 34.10
C SER A 206 -27.84 -10.60 34.20
N VAL A 207 -27.28 -11.08 33.08
CA VAL A 207 -26.45 -12.28 33.04
C VAL A 207 -24.98 -11.90 32.89
N ARG A 208 -24.12 -12.48 33.75
CA ARG A 208 -22.67 -12.39 33.63
C ARG A 208 -22.17 -13.48 32.70
N PHE A 209 -21.45 -13.09 31.65
CA PHE A 209 -20.82 -14.00 30.70
C PHE A 209 -19.31 -13.94 30.84
N ASN A 210 -18.69 -15.11 31.03
CA ASN A 210 -17.26 -15.28 31.02
C ASN A 210 -16.85 -15.97 29.70
N HIS A 211 -16.13 -15.25 28.83
CA HIS A 211 -15.77 -15.77 27.51
C HIS A 211 -14.81 -16.95 27.57
N GLU A 212 -13.94 -17.04 28.58
CA GLU A 212 -13.03 -18.16 28.76
C GLU A 212 -13.82 -19.47 28.94
N VAL A 213 -14.89 -19.44 29.74
CA VAL A 213 -15.79 -20.59 29.92
C VAL A 213 -16.52 -20.96 28.63
N VAL A 214 -16.99 -19.97 27.88
CA VAL A 214 -17.72 -20.17 26.61
C VAL A 214 -16.82 -20.82 25.56
N VAL A 215 -15.61 -20.29 25.38
CA VAL A 215 -14.61 -20.82 24.45
C VAL A 215 -14.16 -22.22 24.86
N ARG A 216 -13.86 -22.45 26.15
CA ARG A 216 -13.45 -23.76 26.67
C ARG A 216 -14.52 -24.84 26.45
N ARG A 217 -15.80 -24.46 26.41
CA ARG A 217 -16.93 -25.37 26.13
C ARG A 217 -17.17 -25.60 24.64
N GLY A 218 -16.38 -24.97 23.75
CA GLY A 218 -16.54 -25.12 22.30
C GLY A 218 -17.83 -24.49 21.75
N VAL A 219 -18.42 -23.54 22.48
CA VAL A 219 -19.61 -22.83 21.99
C VAL A 219 -19.20 -21.92 20.84
N ALA A 220 -19.89 -22.05 19.71
CA ALA A 220 -19.57 -21.29 18.52
C ALA A 220 -19.84 -19.80 18.72
N CYS A 221 -18.92 -18.93 18.26
CA CYS A 221 -18.99 -17.48 18.48
C CYS A 221 -20.29 -16.88 17.92
N GLN A 222 -20.74 -17.40 16.77
CA GLN A 222 -21.96 -16.99 16.08
C GLN A 222 -23.25 -17.32 16.86
N SER A 223 -23.19 -18.12 17.93
CA SER A 223 -24.35 -18.35 18.80
C SER A 223 -24.75 -17.08 19.57
N CYS A 224 -23.80 -16.15 19.78
CA CYS A 224 -24.06 -14.86 20.44
C CYS A 224 -23.73 -13.67 19.53
N HIS A 225 -22.64 -13.76 18.76
CA HIS A 225 -22.17 -12.70 17.87
C HIS A 225 -22.78 -12.85 16.47
N LEU A 226 -24.07 -12.56 16.37
CA LEU A 226 -24.83 -12.63 15.12
C LEU A 226 -24.50 -11.45 14.20
N ASN A 227 -24.50 -11.69 12.89
CA ASN A 227 -24.38 -10.66 11.85
C ASN A 227 -23.15 -9.74 11.99
N VAL A 228 -22.06 -10.23 12.60
CA VAL A 228 -20.83 -9.45 12.77
C VAL A 228 -20.10 -9.14 11.46
N VAL A 229 -20.45 -9.80 10.36
CA VAL A 229 -19.91 -9.55 9.02
C VAL A 229 -21.05 -9.21 8.07
N GLU A 230 -20.99 -8.00 7.51
CA GLU A 230 -21.91 -7.48 6.50
C GLU A 230 -21.15 -7.30 5.16
N GLY A 231 -21.78 -7.67 4.05
CA GLY A 231 -21.15 -7.67 2.73
C GLY A 231 -20.47 -9.00 2.38
N GLN A 232 -20.14 -9.18 1.10
CA GLN A 232 -19.54 -10.41 0.56
C GLN A 232 -18.17 -10.18 -0.10
N GLY A 233 -17.77 -8.93 -0.33
CA GLY A 233 -16.50 -8.60 -0.98
C GLY A 233 -16.40 -9.14 -2.40
N GLU A 234 -17.52 -9.15 -3.13
CA GLU A 234 -17.53 -9.62 -4.52
C GLU A 234 -16.75 -8.70 -5.44
N ALA A 235 -16.19 -9.28 -6.50
CA ALA A 235 -15.48 -8.55 -7.55
C ALA A 235 -16.37 -8.46 -8.81
N PRO A 236 -17.34 -7.53 -8.86
CA PRO A 236 -18.30 -7.43 -9.96
C PRO A 236 -17.60 -7.13 -11.29
N ARG A 237 -18.08 -7.76 -12.38
CA ARG A 237 -17.47 -7.68 -13.72
C ARG A 237 -17.46 -6.25 -14.25
N GLU A 238 -18.38 -5.41 -13.82
CA GLU A 238 -18.51 -4.01 -14.19
C GLU A 238 -17.26 -3.20 -13.79
N ARG A 239 -16.60 -3.57 -12.68
CA ARG A 239 -15.35 -2.91 -12.25
C ARG A 239 -14.19 -3.17 -13.19
N CYS A 240 -14.21 -4.30 -13.90
CA CYS A 240 -13.18 -4.62 -14.90
C CYS A 240 -13.24 -3.65 -16.09
N ILE A 241 -14.44 -3.17 -16.44
CA ILE A 241 -14.68 -2.30 -17.59
C ILE A 241 -14.12 -0.89 -17.38
N GLY A 242 -13.90 -0.49 -16.11
CA GLY A 242 -13.24 0.77 -15.78
C GLY A 242 -11.80 0.89 -16.29
N CYS A 243 -11.16 -0.23 -16.67
CA CYS A 243 -9.81 -0.24 -17.22
C CYS A 243 -9.67 -1.12 -18.48
N HIS A 244 -10.43 -2.21 -18.61
CA HIS A 244 -10.37 -3.13 -19.73
C HIS A 244 -11.58 -2.98 -20.64
N ASN A 245 -11.35 -2.80 -21.94
CA ASN A 245 -12.40 -2.73 -22.97
C ASN A 245 -12.35 -3.90 -23.96
N GLN A 246 -11.55 -4.94 -23.67
CA GLN A 246 -11.30 -6.08 -24.54
C GLN A 246 -12.15 -7.29 -24.07
N PRO A 247 -13.13 -7.77 -24.86
CA PRO A 247 -13.99 -8.88 -24.48
C PRO A 247 -13.24 -10.15 -24.07
N GLU A 248 -12.12 -10.44 -24.73
CA GLU A 248 -11.28 -11.62 -24.49
C GLU A 248 -10.68 -11.60 -23.08
N LYS A 249 -10.27 -10.42 -22.60
CA LYS A 249 -9.77 -10.26 -21.23
C LYS A 249 -10.91 -10.38 -20.22
N LEU A 250 -12.06 -9.78 -20.53
CA LEU A 250 -13.24 -9.82 -19.64
C LEU A 250 -13.83 -11.24 -19.54
N ALA A 251 -13.69 -12.08 -20.57
CA ALA A 251 -14.11 -13.48 -20.55
C ALA A 251 -13.37 -14.30 -19.48
N ARG A 252 -12.14 -13.90 -19.13
CA ARG A 252 -11.29 -14.56 -18.13
C ARG A 252 -11.53 -14.08 -16.69
N HIS A 253 -12.64 -13.37 -16.44
CA HIS A 253 -13.00 -12.85 -15.11
C HIS A 253 -13.08 -13.92 -14.00
N GLY A 254 -13.40 -15.17 -14.34
CA GLY A 254 -13.41 -16.28 -13.38
C GLY A 254 -12.02 -16.76 -12.93
N GLU A 255 -10.95 -16.42 -13.66
CA GLU A 255 -9.59 -16.90 -13.40
C GLU A 255 -8.93 -16.16 -12.24
N THR A 256 -9.35 -16.46 -11.01
CA THR A 256 -8.96 -15.72 -9.79
C THR A 256 -7.44 -15.63 -9.60
N LYS A 257 -6.69 -16.71 -9.86
CA LYS A 257 -5.21 -16.71 -9.73
C LYS A 257 -4.55 -15.77 -10.72
N LEU A 258 -5.00 -15.79 -11.98
CA LEU A 258 -4.51 -14.90 -13.03
C LEU A 258 -4.77 -13.43 -12.66
N ILE A 259 -5.99 -13.12 -12.23
CA ILE A 259 -6.40 -11.74 -11.95
C ILE A 259 -5.56 -11.16 -10.81
N HIS A 260 -5.37 -11.90 -9.72
CA HIS A 260 -4.53 -11.45 -8.61
C HIS A 260 -3.06 -11.31 -9.02
N ALA A 261 -2.51 -12.25 -9.81
CA ALA A 261 -1.14 -12.12 -10.28
C ALA A 261 -0.94 -10.86 -11.14
N ALA A 262 -1.78 -10.67 -12.15
CA ALA A 262 -1.65 -9.57 -13.11
C ALA A 262 -1.94 -8.18 -12.50
N HIS A 263 -2.79 -8.09 -11.48
CA HIS A 263 -3.21 -6.80 -10.92
C HIS A 263 -2.58 -6.51 -9.55
N VAL A 264 -2.58 -7.47 -8.63
CA VAL A 264 -2.08 -7.26 -7.26
C VAL A 264 -0.56 -7.47 -7.21
N THR A 265 -0.08 -8.61 -7.71
CA THR A 265 1.34 -8.97 -7.63
C THR A 265 2.20 -8.16 -8.61
N GLU A 266 1.77 -8.03 -9.86
CA GLU A 266 2.57 -7.37 -10.90
C GLU A 266 2.40 -5.84 -10.94
N ARG A 267 1.27 -5.31 -10.45
CA ARG A 267 0.85 -3.92 -10.68
C ARG A 267 0.38 -3.14 -9.45
N SER A 268 0.42 -3.74 -8.27
CA SER A 268 0.00 -3.10 -7.00
C SER A 268 -1.41 -2.49 -7.02
N VAL A 269 -2.35 -3.05 -7.77
CA VAL A 269 -3.74 -2.58 -7.81
C VAL A 269 -4.40 -2.88 -6.46
N GLU A 270 -4.98 -1.85 -5.84
CA GLU A 270 -5.60 -1.97 -4.52
C GLU A 270 -6.88 -2.83 -4.57
N CYS A 271 -7.06 -3.67 -3.56
CA CYS A 271 -8.17 -4.63 -3.48
C CYS A 271 -9.54 -3.98 -3.65
N THR A 272 -9.72 -2.79 -3.07
CA THR A 272 -10.97 -2.02 -3.08
C THR A 272 -11.34 -1.47 -4.46
N ARG A 273 -10.43 -1.48 -5.45
CA ARG A 273 -10.77 -1.16 -6.84
C ARG A 273 -11.58 -2.28 -7.48
N CYS A 274 -11.39 -3.52 -7.06
CA CYS A 274 -12.08 -4.69 -7.60
C CYS A 274 -13.18 -5.21 -6.66
N HIS A 275 -12.94 -5.24 -5.36
CA HIS A 275 -13.85 -5.84 -4.38
C HIS A 275 -14.83 -4.83 -3.77
N THR A 276 -16.07 -5.26 -3.56
CA THR A 276 -17.06 -4.54 -2.76
C THR A 276 -16.68 -4.53 -1.28
N GLU A 277 -17.27 -3.60 -0.52
CA GLU A 277 -16.96 -3.45 0.90
C GLU A 277 -17.45 -4.67 1.71
N ILE A 278 -16.62 -5.08 2.67
CA ILE A 278 -17.02 -5.94 3.78
C ILE A 278 -16.87 -5.12 5.05
N ARG A 279 -17.90 -5.10 5.89
CA ARG A 279 -17.88 -4.47 7.22
C ARG A 279 -17.87 -5.56 8.27
N HIS A 280 -17.03 -5.37 9.28
CA HIS A 280 -16.99 -6.23 10.44
C HIS A 280 -17.09 -5.39 11.71
N ARG A 281 -18.12 -5.66 12.52
CA ARG A 281 -18.40 -4.93 13.76
C ARG A 281 -19.32 -5.76 14.66
N LEU A 282 -19.22 -5.53 15.96
CA LEU A 282 -20.24 -6.03 16.88
C LEU A 282 -21.53 -5.20 16.71
N PRO A 283 -22.70 -5.84 16.51
CA PRO A 283 -23.97 -5.11 16.57
C PRO A 283 -24.17 -4.54 17.99
N PRO A 284 -24.94 -3.45 18.14
CA PRO A 284 -25.26 -2.91 19.46
C PRO A 284 -25.94 -3.97 20.32
N LEU A 285 -25.63 -3.96 21.62
CA LEU A 285 -26.26 -4.86 22.59
C LEU A 285 -27.79 -4.69 22.54
N ILE A 286 -28.51 -5.81 22.57
CA ILE A 286 -29.97 -5.84 22.54
C ILE A 286 -30.51 -4.94 23.66
N GLY A 287 -31.30 -3.91 23.30
CA GLY A 287 -31.90 -2.96 24.24
C GLY A 287 -31.16 -1.61 24.40
N ILE A 288 -30.00 -1.42 23.78
CA ILE A 288 -29.29 -0.14 23.76
C ILE A 288 -29.26 0.38 22.32
N GLN A 289 -29.99 1.48 22.05
CA GLN A 289 -29.90 2.14 20.74
C GLN A 289 -28.47 2.67 20.55
N ALA A 290 -27.86 2.32 19.41
CA ALA A 290 -26.60 2.94 19.01
C ALA A 290 -26.82 4.46 18.90
N ALA A 291 -25.98 5.25 19.58
CA ALA A 291 -25.94 6.68 19.33
C ALA A 291 -25.72 6.90 17.83
N ARG A 292 -26.62 7.66 17.19
CA ARG A 292 -26.46 8.08 15.80
C ARG A 292 -25.17 8.92 15.68
N PRO A 293 -24.47 8.84 14.54
CA PRO A 293 -23.14 9.42 14.37
C PRO A 293 -23.08 10.92 14.64
#